data_AF-A0A535KFM5-F1
#
_entry.id   AF-A0A535KFM5-F1
#
_cell.length_a   1.000
_cell.length_b   1.000
_cell.length_c   1.000
_cell.angle_alpha   90.00
_cell.angle_beta   90.00
_cell.angle_gamma   90.00
#
_symmetry.space_group_name_H-M   'P 1'
#
loop_
_entity.id
_entity.type
_entity.pdbx_description
1 polymer ?
#
loop_
_entity_poly.entity_id
_entity_poly.type
_entity_poly.pdbx_seq_one_letter_code
_entity_poly.pdbx_strand_id
1 'polypeptide(L)'
;TLAWSPDAQRIASSATDEDVQVWDPARGSFIFIYRGHIYSVNSLAWAPDGQRIASGGGGKAVQIWDAAEGHFIFAYRGHSAPVNAIAWSPDSKIIASGSEDKTIQVWVVS
;
A
#
# COMPACT_ATOMS: atom_id res chain seq x y z
N THR A 1 -0.34 -6.56 7.18
CA THR A 1 -0.94 -7.46 6.18
C THR A 1 0.14 -7.99 5.22
N LEU A 2 -0.18 -8.98 4.38
CA LEU A 2 0.76 -9.55 3.39
C LEU A 2 0.09 -9.58 2.01
N ALA A 3 0.84 -9.28 0.94
CA ALA A 3 0.34 -9.39 -0.42
C ALA A 3 1.45 -9.79 -1.41
N TRP A 4 1.14 -10.73 -2.31
CA TRP A 4 1.97 -11.07 -3.44
C TRP A 4 1.88 -10.01 -4.53
N SER A 5 3.00 -9.74 -5.22
CA SER A 5 2.97 -9.01 -6.49
C SER A 5 2.23 -9.82 -7.55
N PRO A 6 1.65 -9.17 -8.59
CA PRO A 6 0.86 -9.86 -9.61
C PRO A 6 1.62 -10.92 -10.40
N ASP A 7 2.94 -10.74 -10.55
CA ASP A 7 3.87 -11.67 -11.21
C ASP A 7 4.39 -12.78 -10.27
N ALA A 8 3.95 -12.78 -9.00
CA ALA A 8 4.39 -13.68 -7.94
C ALA A 8 5.90 -13.69 -7.69
N GLN A 9 6.64 -12.65 -8.10
CA GLN A 9 8.09 -12.55 -7.88
C GLN A 9 8.46 -11.82 -6.58
N ARG A 10 7.52 -11.11 -5.96
CA ARG A 10 7.77 -10.31 -4.77
C ARG A 10 6.63 -10.44 -3.77
N ILE A 11 6.98 -10.27 -2.49
CA ILE A 11 6.00 -10.16 -1.41
C ILE A 11 6.11 -8.76 -0.83
N ALA A 12 4.98 -8.09 -0.61
CA ALA A 12 4.91 -6.90 0.23
C ALA A 12 4.32 -7.27 1.58
N SER A 13 4.91 -6.74 2.65
CA SER A 13 4.44 -6.91 4.01
C SER A 13 4.30 -5.57 4.70
N SER A 14 3.27 -5.46 5.53
CA SER A 14 3.17 -4.45 6.56
C SER A 14 2.96 -5.14 7.91
N ALA A 15 3.69 -4.71 8.93
CA ALA A 15 3.50 -5.17 10.30
C ALA A 15 3.05 -4.00 11.18
N THR A 16 2.95 -4.21 12.49
CA THR A 16 2.63 -3.17 13.50
C THR A 16 3.54 -1.94 13.47
N ASP A 17 4.61 -2.01 12.69
CA ASP A 17 5.61 -0.97 12.51
C ASP A 17 5.14 0.01 11.41
N GLU A 18 5.83 1.14 11.32
CA GLU A 18 5.47 2.26 10.43
C GLU A 18 5.90 2.03 8.96
N ASP A 19 6.51 0.89 8.66
CA ASP A 19 7.15 0.62 7.38
C ASP A 19 6.36 -0.42 6.54
N VAL A 20 6.39 -0.23 5.22
CA VAL A 20 6.06 -1.29 4.26
C VAL A 20 7.36 -1.87 3.71
N GLN A 21 7.46 -3.19 3.61
CA GLN A 21 8.66 -3.89 3.16
C GLN A 21 8.34 -4.74 1.95
N VAL A 22 9.27 -4.80 1.00
CA VAL A 22 9.18 -5.65 -0.20
C VAL A 22 10.34 -6.64 -0.21
N TRP A 23 10.04 -7.89 -0.54
CA TRP A 23 10.94 -9.03 -0.39
C TRP A 23 11.07 -9.82 -1.69
N ASP A 24 12.26 -10.37 -1.91
CA ASP A 24 12.50 -11.47 -2.85
C ASP A 24 12.27 -12.78 -2.08
N PRO A 25 11.18 -13.52 -2.35
CA PRO A 25 10.86 -14.74 -1.63
C PRO A 25 11.74 -15.92 -2.04
N ALA A 26 12.36 -15.90 -3.23
CA ALA A 26 13.26 -16.95 -3.68
C ALA A 26 14.60 -16.90 -2.94
N ARG A 27 15.04 -15.69 -2.56
CA ARG A 27 16.29 -15.46 -1.81
C ARG A 27 16.08 -15.23 -0.31
N GLY A 28 14.84 -14.96 0.12
CA GLY A 28 14.53 -14.59 1.50
C GLY A 28 15.13 -13.24 1.91
N SER A 29 15.33 -12.33 0.94
CA SER A 29 16.06 -11.07 1.14
C SER A 29 15.17 -9.85 0.90
N PHE A 30 15.45 -8.77 1.63
CA PHE A 30 14.82 -7.47 1.40
C PHE A 30 15.20 -6.87 0.04
N ILE A 31 14.22 -6.26 -0.61
CA ILE A 31 14.40 -5.43 -1.81
C ILE A 31 14.25 -3.96 -1.42
N PHE A 32 13.11 -3.60 -0.83
CA PHE A 32 12.80 -2.22 -0.46
C PHE A 32 12.18 -2.08 0.93
N ILE A 33 12.40 -0.92 1.54
CA ILE A 33 11.74 -0.48 2.78
C ILE A 33 11.15 0.91 2.51
N TYR A 34 9.84 1.01 2.61
CA TYR A 34 9.07 2.23 2.41
C TYR A 34 8.76 2.86 3.76
N ARG A 35 9.48 3.95 4.04
CA ARG A 35 9.32 4.75 5.25
C ARG A 35 8.47 5.96 4.93
N GLY A 36 7.46 6.24 5.76
CA GLY A 36 6.63 7.43 5.60
C GLY A 36 5.26 7.36 6.24
N HIS A 37 4.80 6.19 6.70
CA HIS A 37 3.72 6.19 7.69
C HIS A 37 4.27 6.64 9.04
N ILE A 38 3.42 7.30 9.82
CA ILE A 38 3.73 7.79 11.17
C ILE A 38 3.05 6.89 12.22
N TYR A 39 2.24 5.94 11.76
CA TYR A 39 1.47 5.01 12.58
C TYR A 39 1.42 3.65 11.90
N SER A 40 0.92 2.64 12.60
CA SER A 40 0.79 1.27 12.10
C SER A 40 0.11 1.19 10.73
N VAL A 41 0.64 0.34 9.87
CA VAL A 41 0.10 0.09 8.53
C VAL A 41 -0.78 -1.16 8.53
N ASN A 42 -2.09 -0.93 8.54
CA ASN A 42 -3.08 -1.99 8.70
C ASN A 42 -3.40 -2.70 7.37
N SER A 43 -3.27 -1.99 6.24
CA SER A 43 -3.64 -2.50 4.92
C SER A 43 -2.63 -2.11 3.84
N LEU A 44 -2.42 -3.02 2.89
CA LEU A 44 -1.61 -2.78 1.70
C LEU A 44 -2.17 -3.60 0.53
N ALA A 45 -2.00 -3.10 -0.69
CA ALA A 45 -2.37 -3.80 -1.91
C ALA A 45 -1.42 -3.43 -3.06
N TRP A 46 -1.06 -4.45 -3.86
CA TRP A 46 -0.37 -4.25 -5.14
C TRP A 46 -1.35 -3.77 -6.20
N ALA A 47 -0.91 -2.82 -7.03
CA ALA A 47 -1.57 -2.54 -8.30
C ALA A 47 -1.41 -3.75 -9.23
N PRO A 48 -2.45 -4.11 -10.01
CA PRO A 48 -2.38 -5.22 -10.97
C PRO A 48 -1.26 -5.13 -12.02
N ASP A 49 -0.81 -3.93 -12.39
CA ASP A 49 0.35 -3.69 -13.26
C ASP A 49 1.71 -3.98 -12.60
N GLY A 50 1.72 -4.25 -11.28
CA GLY A 50 2.90 -4.52 -10.49
C GLY A 50 3.84 -3.33 -10.26
N GLN A 51 3.47 -2.13 -10.73
CA GLN A 51 4.32 -0.93 -10.68
C GLN A 51 4.17 -0.16 -9.37
N ARG A 52 3.01 -0.27 -8.71
CA ARG A 52 2.71 0.51 -7.51
C ARG A 52 2.18 -0.34 -6.37
N ILE A 53 2.45 0.11 -5.15
CA ILE A 53 1.82 -0.40 -3.92
C ILE A 53 1.04 0.74 -3.29
N ALA A 54 -0.17 0.46 -2.83
CA ALA A 54 -0.93 1.36 -1.96
C ALA A 54 -0.92 0.81 -0.54
N SER A 55 -0.76 1.67 0.46
CA SER A 55 -0.84 1.28 1.87
C SER A 55 -1.55 2.32 2.73
N GLY A 56 -2.15 1.88 3.84
CA GLY A 56 -2.97 2.69 4.72
C GLY A 56 -3.06 2.09 6.11
N GLY A 57 -3.36 2.95 7.08
CA GLY A 57 -3.37 2.58 8.49
C GLY A 57 -3.74 3.74 9.39
N GLY A 58 -3.10 3.84 10.56
CA GLY A 58 -3.41 4.85 11.58
C GLY A 58 -3.24 6.31 11.11
N GLY A 59 -2.40 6.55 10.10
CA GLY A 59 -2.12 7.88 9.55
C GLY A 59 -3.24 8.51 8.73
N LYS A 60 -4.40 7.85 8.60
CA LYS A 60 -5.62 8.33 7.89
C LYS A 60 -5.43 8.64 6.40
N ALA A 61 -4.23 8.46 5.88
CA ALA A 61 -3.89 8.66 4.49
C ALA A 61 -3.69 7.32 3.79
N VAL A 62 -3.91 7.31 2.48
CA VAL A 62 -3.50 6.23 1.59
C VAL A 62 -2.21 6.68 0.92
N GLN A 63 -1.10 5.98 1.15
CA GLN A 63 0.21 6.29 0.57
C GLN A 63 0.50 5.38 -0.62
N ILE A 64 1.06 5.94 -1.68
CA ILE A 64 1.41 5.25 -2.92
C ILE A 64 2.93 5.23 -3.06
N TRP A 65 3.44 4.03 -3.38
CA TRP A 65 4.85 3.73 -3.49
C TRP A 65 5.16 3.19 -4.87
N ASP A 66 6.31 3.59 -5.39
CA ASP A 66 6.89 2.99 -6.58
C ASP A 66 7.46 1.63 -6.19
N ALA A 67 7.00 0.58 -6.85
CA ALA A 67 7.46 -0.76 -6.56
C ALA A 67 8.74 -1.15 -7.31
N ALA A 68 9.12 -0.45 -8.37
CA ALA A 68 10.31 -0.76 -9.17
C ALA A 68 11.58 -0.13 -8.59
N GLU A 69 11.47 1.09 -8.08
CA GLU A 69 12.58 1.91 -7.58
C GLU A 69 12.53 2.11 -6.06
N GLY A 70 11.37 1.86 -5.47
CA GLY A 70 11.22 1.76 -4.04
C GLY A 70 11.12 3.09 -3.28
N HIS A 71 10.46 4.07 -3.86
CA HIS A 71 10.31 5.42 -3.30
C HIS A 71 8.85 5.82 -3.15
N PHE A 72 8.62 6.82 -2.29
CA PHE A 72 7.31 7.43 -2.10
C PHE A 72 6.91 8.24 -3.33
N ILE A 73 5.69 8.05 -3.83
CA ILE A 73 5.17 8.83 -4.95
C ILE A 73 4.29 9.97 -4.41
N PHE A 74 3.17 9.64 -3.75
CA PHE A 74 2.25 10.62 -3.16
C PHE A 74 1.30 9.97 -2.14
N ALA A 75 0.50 10.79 -1.46
CA ALA A 75 -0.51 10.33 -0.52
C ALA A 75 -1.87 11.01 -0.75
N TYR A 76 -2.93 10.22 -0.72
CA TYR A 76 -4.30 10.73 -0.66
C TYR A 76 -4.71 11.02 0.78
N ARG A 77 -5.26 12.21 0.98
CA ARG A 77 -5.76 12.69 2.27
C ARG A 77 -7.25 12.97 2.12
N GLY A 78 -8.05 12.54 3.10
CA GLY A 78 -9.49 12.77 3.12
C GLY A 78 -10.21 11.97 4.20
N HIS A 79 -9.73 10.76 4.51
CA HIS A 79 -10.28 10.00 5.63
C HIS A 79 -10.03 10.73 6.96
N SER A 80 -11.01 10.64 7.86
CA SER A 80 -10.94 11.28 9.19
C SER A 80 -10.51 10.33 10.30
N ALA A 81 -10.44 9.02 10.01
CA ALA A 81 -10.03 7.94 10.90
C ALA A 81 -9.10 6.94 10.18
N PRO A 82 -8.56 5.92 10.87
CA PRO A 82 -7.65 4.94 10.27
C PRO A 82 -8.20 4.26 9.01
N VAL A 83 -7.32 3.97 8.06
CA VAL A 83 -7.64 3.20 6.84
C VAL A 83 -7.35 1.73 7.09
N ASN A 84 -8.37 0.89 6.99
CA ASN A 84 -8.27 -0.54 7.35
C ASN A 84 -8.34 -1.46 6.13
N ALA A 85 -8.81 -0.98 4.99
CA ALA A 85 -8.87 -1.76 3.76
C ALA A 85 -8.46 -0.91 2.55
N ILE A 86 -7.70 -1.52 1.63
CA ILE A 86 -7.29 -0.93 0.36
C ILE A 86 -7.45 -1.99 -0.73
N ALA A 87 -7.99 -1.59 -1.88
CA ALA A 87 -8.03 -2.39 -3.08
C ALA A 87 -7.74 -1.53 -4.32
N TRP A 88 -7.04 -2.10 -5.29
CA TRP A 88 -6.85 -1.52 -6.61
C TRP A 88 -7.93 -2.02 -7.57
N SER A 89 -8.34 -1.17 -8.52
CA SER A 89 -9.10 -1.62 -9.68
C SER A 89 -8.23 -2.52 -10.58
N PRO A 90 -8.86 -3.43 -11.35
CA PRO A 90 -8.14 -4.34 -12.25
C PRO A 90 -7.24 -3.65 -13.30
N ASP A 91 -7.56 -2.41 -13.66
CA ASP A 91 -6.80 -1.61 -14.63
C ASP A 91 -5.72 -0.71 -14.00
N SER A 92 -5.48 -0.83 -12.69
CA SER A 92 -4.46 -0.10 -11.94
C SER A 92 -4.62 1.43 -11.91
N LYS A 93 -5.82 1.94 -12.21
CA LYS A 93 -6.10 3.39 -12.27
C LYS A 93 -6.90 3.93 -11.10
N ILE A 94 -7.52 3.06 -10.31
CA ILE A 94 -8.41 3.47 -9.22
C ILE A 94 -8.03 2.72 -7.96
N ILE A 95 -8.11 3.40 -6.83
CA ILE A 95 -8.02 2.80 -5.50
C ILE A 95 -9.35 3.00 -4.78
N ALA A 96 -9.85 1.95 -4.13
CA ALA A 96 -10.88 2.05 -3.11
C ALA A 96 -10.26 1.87 -1.72
N SER A 97 -10.60 2.74 -0.78
CA SER A 97 -10.14 2.65 0.62
C SER A 97 -11.32 2.69 1.59
N GLY A 98 -11.33 1.75 2.55
CA GLY A 98 -12.31 1.70 3.63
C GLY A 98 -11.69 2.13 4.96
N SER A 99 -12.43 2.94 5.73
CA SER A 99 -11.95 3.54 6.97
C SER A 99 -12.93 3.38 8.14
N GLU A 100 -12.40 3.51 9.36
CA GLU A 100 -13.17 3.58 10.60
C GLU A 100 -14.09 4.81 10.68
N ASP A 101 -13.91 5.78 9.79
CA ASP A 101 -14.82 6.93 9.65
C ASP A 101 -16.18 6.56 9.02
N LYS A 102 -16.39 5.26 8.77
CA LYS A 102 -17.61 4.68 8.21
C LYS A 102 -17.83 5.03 6.74
N THR A 103 -16.76 5.43 6.03
CA THR A 103 -16.82 5.74 4.61
C THR A 103 -15.92 4.82 3.78
N ILE A 104 -16.27 4.72 2.50
CA ILE A 104 -15.39 4.25 1.44
C ILE A 104 -15.06 5.45 0.56
N GLN A 105 -13.78 5.66 0.26
CA GLN A 105 -13.36 6.68 -0.70
C GLN A 105 -12.71 6.02 -1.93
N VAL A 106 -12.86 6.69 -3.06
CA VAL A 106 -12.38 6.23 -4.36
C VAL A 106 -11.44 7.29 -4.93
N TRP A 107 -10.25 6.88 -5.35
CA TRP A 107 -9.18 7.76 -5.78
C TRP A 107 -8.76 7.41 -7.20
N VAL A 108 -8.71 8.40 -8.09
CA VAL A 108 -8.12 8.24 -9.42
C VAL A 108 -6.61 8.42 -9.31
N VAL A 109 -5.87 7.42 -9.75
CA VAL A 109 -4.42 7.34 -9.70
C VAL A 109 -3.86 7.86 -11.02
N SER A 110 -3.45 9.12 -11.01
CA SER A 110 -2.75 9.80 -12.10
C SER A 110 -1.25 9.52 -12.06
#